data_AF-A0A3N2AU27-F1
#
_entry.id   AF-A0A3N2AU27-F1
#
_cell.length_a   1.000
_cell.length_b   1.000
_cell.length_c   1.000
_cell.angle_alpha   90.00
_cell.angle_beta   90.00
_cell.angle_gamma   90.00
#
_symmetry.space_group_name_H-M   'P 1'
#
loop_
_entity.id
_entity.type
_entity.pdbx_description
1 polymer ?
#
loop_
_entity_poly.entity_id
_entity_poly.type
_entity_poly.pdbx_seq_one_letter_code
_entity_poly.pdbx_strand_id
1 'polypeptide(L)'
;MRALISIAAAFALVVAGLTTAAAPAEAVTTERYAGADRYATSVAISRATNAGTTVFLANGEKFPDALAAGPVAAAERAHLLLTAPGQLPAIVAQRIGELRPTEIVVVGSQASVSAAVASQAAGISGARVTRIGGVDRVDTSLRLLDRLAARGAVSTVWVASGFDFPDALVAASVAGRARAAVVLDHHAADAASARAWADRVRPAVSGRHVRIAGGEPSVSAADAQALRGAGAASVTRYAGQDRYTTARIINDAFAATPAEPTMLLTTGSNFPDALSGAVHASLRGVPMYLTTGTCNTAIADMLRGEATQRGITRVIGLGTATTISNTSLSLGPCPRTLADEVGDAYGRFAARSYSGTGDRVIDLGAGIPFAQIRASMPSGGMNQIGALDAGHQLVDLPLSITGAYAGTSLLAVDSRATPARFLQVTSAGSWTIQVSDLTSAPVLTGSASGSADAVYLYGGVARTVEASSSGASFFGVREVAGPYATQAWPFSACCEPFTSSGQLRAGPSVLGVMAEDSWTLRFR
;
A
#
# COMPACT_ATOMS: atom_id res chain seq x y z
N MET A 1 53.80 59.26 -21.10
CA MET A 1 53.29 57.88 -21.29
C MET A 1 53.50 57.11 -19.99
N ARG A 2 52.44 56.43 -19.51
CA ARG A 2 52.42 55.38 -18.47
C ARG A 2 52.70 55.85 -17.03
N ALA A 3 52.02 55.40 -15.98
CA ALA A 3 50.74 54.74 -15.75
C ALA A 3 50.54 54.84 -14.21
N LEU A 4 49.39 55.34 -13.74
CA LEU A 4 49.03 55.35 -12.32
C LEU A 4 48.44 53.98 -11.96
N ILE A 5 49.09 53.26 -11.04
CA ILE A 5 48.58 52.02 -10.45
C ILE A 5 47.89 52.37 -9.14
N SER A 6 46.56 52.25 -9.12
CA SER A 6 45.74 52.30 -7.92
C SER A 6 45.70 50.91 -7.27
N ILE A 7 46.16 50.80 -6.03
CA ILE A 7 46.03 49.58 -5.21
C ILE A 7 44.66 49.63 -4.52
N ALA A 8 43.74 48.76 -4.92
CA ALA A 8 42.50 48.50 -4.21
C ALA A 8 42.68 47.25 -3.32
N ALA A 9 42.58 47.42 -2.01
CA ALA A 9 42.56 46.32 -1.05
C ALA A 9 41.15 45.70 -0.98
N ALA A 10 41.02 44.44 -1.38
CA ALA A 10 39.78 43.68 -1.26
C ALA A 10 39.76 42.93 0.07
N PHE A 11 38.88 43.33 0.99
CA PHE A 11 38.56 42.57 2.21
C PHE A 11 37.49 41.52 1.86
N ALA A 12 37.88 40.24 1.82
CA ALA A 12 36.94 39.14 1.65
C ALA A 12 36.40 38.70 3.03
N LEU A 13 35.09 38.89 3.25
CA LEU A 13 34.38 38.43 4.44
C LEU A 13 34.07 36.94 4.28
N VAL A 14 34.76 36.07 5.03
CA VAL A 14 34.46 34.62 5.06
C VAL A 14 33.30 34.39 6.04
N VAL A 15 32.10 34.17 5.51
CA VAL A 15 30.95 33.70 6.31
C VAL A 15 31.06 32.18 6.39
N ALA A 16 31.50 31.66 7.53
CA ALA A 16 31.44 30.24 7.83
C ALA A 16 29.98 29.84 8.06
N GLY A 17 29.36 29.24 7.05
CA GLY A 17 28.03 28.64 7.19
C GLY A 17 28.08 27.44 8.11
N LEU A 18 27.71 27.62 9.38
CA LEU A 18 27.38 26.52 10.28
C LEU A 18 26.09 25.88 9.77
N THR A 19 26.21 24.80 8.99
CA THR A 19 25.09 23.90 8.71
C THR A 19 24.75 23.20 10.02
N THR A 20 23.76 23.69 10.74
CA THR A 20 23.13 22.93 11.81
C THR A 20 22.54 21.68 11.16
N ALA A 21 23.17 20.52 11.38
CA ALA A 21 22.56 19.24 11.04
C ALA A 21 21.18 19.21 11.71
N ALA A 22 20.12 19.04 10.93
CA ALA A 22 18.77 18.91 11.45
C ALA A 22 18.78 17.79 12.50
N ALA A 23 18.26 18.06 13.69
CA ALA A 23 18.07 17.04 14.70
C ALA A 23 17.31 15.85 14.07
N PRO A 24 17.70 14.59 14.37
CA PRO A 24 17.00 13.44 13.82
C PRO A 24 15.51 13.58 14.15
N ALA A 25 14.66 13.47 13.13
CA ALA A 25 13.21 13.51 13.31
C ALA A 25 12.83 12.50 14.38
N GLU A 26 12.16 12.96 15.44
CA GLU A 26 11.76 12.12 16.55
C GLU A 26 10.92 10.95 16.01
N ALA A 27 11.35 9.72 16.32
CA ALA A 27 10.71 8.54 15.74
C ALA A 27 9.24 8.46 16.18
N VAL A 28 8.34 8.27 15.21
CA VAL A 28 6.91 8.13 15.49
C VAL A 28 6.67 6.91 16.38
N THR A 29 6.01 7.13 17.50
CA THR A 29 5.60 6.06 18.41
C THR A 29 4.34 5.37 17.90
N THR A 30 4.25 4.05 18.05
CA THR A 30 3.08 3.29 17.60
C THR A 30 2.35 2.64 18.76
N GLU A 31 1.02 2.72 18.73
CA GLU A 31 0.11 2.05 19.66
C GLU A 31 -0.97 1.30 18.87
N ARG A 32 -1.69 0.38 19.49
CA ARG A 32 -2.77 -0.36 18.84
C ARG A 32 -3.96 -0.55 19.76
N TYR A 33 -5.16 -0.26 19.24
CA TYR A 33 -6.43 -0.64 19.86
C TYR A 33 -6.99 -1.84 19.11
N ALA A 34 -6.90 -3.00 19.75
CA ALA A 34 -7.29 -4.27 19.17
C ALA A 34 -7.74 -5.27 20.24
N GLY A 35 -8.60 -6.18 19.84
CA GLY A 35 -8.90 -7.41 20.56
C GLY A 35 -8.87 -8.62 19.63
N ALA A 36 -9.30 -9.77 20.14
CA ALA A 36 -9.33 -11.03 19.37
C ALA A 36 -10.27 -10.98 18.16
N ASP A 37 -11.26 -10.10 18.20
CA ASP A 37 -12.23 -9.86 17.12
C ASP A 37 -12.69 -8.39 17.10
N ARG A 38 -13.62 -8.07 16.20
CA ARG A 38 -14.20 -6.73 16.05
C ARG A 38 -14.95 -6.24 17.28
N TYR A 39 -15.54 -7.15 18.07
CA TYR A 39 -16.29 -6.82 19.27
C TYR A 39 -15.34 -6.42 20.38
N ALA A 40 -14.30 -7.22 20.61
CA ALA A 40 -13.23 -6.93 21.55
C ALA A 40 -12.46 -5.66 21.13
N THR A 41 -12.26 -5.42 19.83
CA THR A 41 -11.66 -4.17 19.33
C THR A 41 -12.55 -2.96 19.62
N SER A 42 -13.87 -3.06 19.42
CA SER A 42 -14.81 -1.98 19.79
C SER A 42 -14.76 -1.65 21.29
N VAL A 43 -14.58 -2.68 22.14
CA VAL A 43 -14.38 -2.51 23.59
C VAL A 43 -13.04 -1.85 23.91
N ALA A 44 -11.94 -2.25 23.25
CA ALA A 44 -10.63 -1.63 23.43
C ALA A 44 -10.67 -0.12 23.07
N ILE A 45 -11.30 0.22 21.95
CA ILE A 45 -11.50 1.62 21.55
C ILE A 45 -12.40 2.35 22.57
N SER A 46 -13.49 1.73 23.03
CA SER A 46 -14.35 2.31 24.07
C SER A 46 -13.60 2.59 25.38
N ARG A 47 -12.64 1.74 25.77
CA ARG A 47 -11.79 1.96 26.96
C ARG A 47 -10.82 3.12 26.77
N ALA A 48 -10.29 3.31 25.57
CA ALA A 48 -9.41 4.42 25.23
C ALA A 48 -10.15 5.75 24.94
N THR A 49 -11.48 5.71 24.82
CA THR A 49 -12.30 6.88 24.47
C THR A 49 -12.94 7.48 25.70
N ASN A 50 -12.63 8.75 26.00
CA ASN A 50 -13.34 9.48 27.04
C ASN A 50 -14.69 10.01 26.50
N ALA A 51 -15.75 9.27 26.78
CA ALA A 51 -17.13 9.57 26.41
C ALA A 51 -18.03 9.55 27.66
N GLY A 52 -19.24 10.09 27.53
CA GLY A 52 -20.30 10.04 28.52
C GLY A 52 -20.97 8.67 28.62
N THR A 53 -22.13 8.63 29.29
CA THR A 53 -22.79 7.38 29.69
C THR A 53 -23.79 6.82 28.66
N THR A 54 -23.88 7.38 27.47
CA THR A 54 -24.72 6.80 26.40
C THR A 54 -23.92 5.77 25.61
N VAL A 55 -24.54 4.64 25.28
CA VAL A 55 -23.94 3.59 24.44
C VAL A 55 -24.79 3.40 23.19
N PHE A 56 -24.20 3.60 22.03
CA PHE A 56 -24.72 3.14 20.75
C PHE A 56 -24.29 1.68 20.57
N LEU A 57 -25.24 0.81 20.28
CA LEU A 57 -25.02 -0.62 20.05
C LEU A 57 -25.45 -0.96 18.62
N ALA A 58 -24.49 -1.33 17.77
CA ALA A 58 -24.71 -1.58 16.35
C ALA A 58 -24.19 -2.95 15.91
N ASN A 59 -24.68 -3.41 14.76
CA ASN A 59 -24.24 -4.68 14.17
C ASN A 59 -22.79 -4.59 13.66
N GLY A 60 -21.94 -5.53 14.10
CA GLY A 60 -20.53 -5.61 13.69
C GLY A 60 -20.27 -6.43 12.42
N GLU A 61 -21.25 -7.19 11.93
CA GLU A 61 -21.15 -8.05 10.75
C GLU A 61 -21.64 -7.37 9.48
N LYS A 62 -22.71 -6.58 9.59
CA LYS A 62 -23.27 -5.72 8.52
C LYS A 62 -23.34 -4.30 9.05
N PHE A 63 -22.42 -3.45 8.58
CA PHE A 63 -22.11 -2.18 9.25
C PHE A 63 -22.53 -0.87 8.54
N PRO A 64 -23.46 -0.82 7.55
CA PRO A 64 -23.92 0.48 7.04
C PRO A 64 -24.58 1.32 8.17
N ASP A 65 -25.34 0.67 9.05
CA ASP A 65 -25.98 1.31 10.20
C ASP A 65 -24.93 1.85 11.21
N ALA A 66 -23.85 1.10 11.44
CA ALA A 66 -22.77 1.51 12.34
C ALA A 66 -21.98 2.73 11.81
N LEU A 67 -21.78 2.82 10.49
CA LEU A 67 -21.12 3.95 9.85
C LEU A 67 -21.90 5.25 10.03
N ALA A 68 -23.23 5.20 9.85
CA ALA A 68 -24.09 6.35 10.10
C ALA A 68 -24.20 6.69 11.59
N ALA A 69 -24.07 5.70 12.48
CA ALA A 69 -24.15 5.89 13.93
C ALA A 69 -22.93 6.63 14.51
N GLY A 70 -21.73 6.38 14.00
CA GLY A 70 -20.47 6.94 14.52
C GLY A 70 -20.50 8.45 14.75
N PRO A 71 -20.86 9.27 13.75
CA PRO A 71 -20.92 10.73 13.88
C PRO A 71 -21.93 11.20 14.93
N VAL A 72 -23.09 10.54 15.00
CA VAL A 72 -24.14 10.88 15.97
C VAL A 72 -23.72 10.49 17.39
N ALA A 73 -23.12 9.31 17.55
CA ALA A 73 -22.53 8.89 18.82
C ALA A 73 -21.44 9.86 19.27
N ALA A 74 -20.54 10.27 18.38
CA ALA A 74 -19.50 11.26 18.70
C ALA A 74 -20.07 12.63 19.09
N ALA A 75 -21.07 13.13 18.35
CA ALA A 75 -21.74 14.39 18.66
C ALA A 75 -22.48 14.36 20.01
N GLU A 76 -22.99 13.20 20.42
CA GLU A 76 -23.57 12.97 21.75
C GLU A 76 -22.53 12.63 22.82
N ARG A 77 -21.23 12.62 22.46
CA ARG A 77 -20.14 12.15 23.31
C ARG A 77 -20.45 10.76 23.89
N ALA A 78 -21.01 9.86 23.10
CA ALA A 78 -21.40 8.51 23.48
C ALA A 78 -20.33 7.49 23.04
N HIS A 79 -20.38 6.28 23.59
CA HIS A 79 -19.61 5.15 23.07
C HIS A 79 -20.34 4.47 21.90
N LEU A 80 -19.59 3.89 20.95
CA LEU A 80 -20.13 2.96 19.95
C LEU A 80 -19.53 1.57 20.18
N LEU A 81 -20.36 0.61 20.55
CA LEU A 81 -20.01 -0.79 20.72
C LEU A 81 -20.65 -1.63 19.61
N LEU A 82 -19.98 -2.74 19.25
CA LEU A 82 -20.45 -3.66 18.23
C LEU A 82 -21.04 -4.92 18.86
N THR A 83 -22.04 -5.51 18.22
CA THR A 83 -22.64 -6.80 18.60
C THR A 83 -22.88 -7.69 17.38
N ALA A 84 -23.01 -8.99 17.60
CA ALA A 84 -23.58 -9.88 16.59
C ALA A 84 -25.10 -9.65 16.51
N PRO A 85 -25.77 -9.96 15.38
CA PRO A 85 -27.19 -9.68 15.20
C PRO A 85 -28.09 -10.36 16.24
N GLY A 86 -27.78 -11.62 16.57
CA GLY A 86 -28.58 -12.46 17.46
C GLY A 86 -28.00 -12.68 18.86
N GLN A 87 -26.75 -12.26 19.10
CA GLN A 87 -26.03 -12.58 20.33
C GLN A 87 -25.21 -11.37 20.79
N LEU A 88 -25.32 -11.03 22.08
CA LEU A 88 -24.47 -10.02 22.72
C LEU A 88 -23.16 -10.69 23.17
N PRO A 89 -22.00 -10.34 22.60
CA PRO A 89 -20.73 -10.93 23.01
C PRO A 89 -20.43 -10.61 24.48
N ALA A 90 -19.88 -11.58 25.23
CA ALA A 90 -19.64 -11.44 26.67
C ALA A 90 -18.75 -10.23 27.01
N ILE A 91 -17.72 -9.96 26.19
CA ILE A 91 -16.84 -8.79 26.37
C ILE A 91 -17.57 -7.46 26.21
N VAL A 92 -18.60 -7.41 25.35
CA VAL A 92 -19.44 -6.22 25.13
C VAL A 92 -20.43 -6.06 26.29
N ALA A 93 -21.04 -7.17 26.73
CA ALA A 93 -21.89 -7.20 27.92
C ALA A 93 -21.13 -6.68 29.17
N GLN A 94 -19.91 -7.18 29.39
CA GLN A 94 -19.03 -6.70 30.46
C GLN A 94 -18.77 -5.20 30.32
N ARG A 95 -18.43 -4.72 29.12
CA ARG A 95 -18.18 -3.29 28.90
C ARG A 95 -19.40 -2.42 29.17
N ILE A 96 -20.60 -2.88 28.81
CA ILE A 96 -21.86 -2.20 29.17
C ILE A 96 -22.01 -2.11 30.70
N GLY A 97 -21.72 -3.19 31.43
CA GLY A 97 -21.73 -3.19 32.90
C GLY A 97 -20.69 -2.24 33.52
N GLU A 98 -19.50 -2.15 32.94
CA GLU A 98 -18.45 -1.20 33.35
C GLU A 98 -18.89 0.26 33.14
N LEU A 99 -19.52 0.54 31.99
CA LEU A 99 -19.94 1.90 31.62
C LEU A 99 -21.17 2.39 32.38
N ARG A 100 -22.02 1.47 32.86
CA ARG A 100 -23.30 1.75 33.54
C ARG A 100 -24.13 2.81 32.78
N PRO A 101 -24.48 2.55 31.51
CA PRO A 101 -25.11 3.57 30.70
C PRO A 101 -26.49 3.97 31.21
N THR A 102 -26.86 5.21 30.98
CA THR A 102 -28.23 5.70 31.25
C THR A 102 -29.17 5.43 30.08
N GLU A 103 -28.61 5.33 28.88
CA GLU A 103 -29.32 5.04 27.64
C GLU A 103 -28.48 4.12 26.75
N ILE A 104 -29.12 3.10 26.19
CA ILE A 104 -28.58 2.26 25.12
C ILE A 104 -29.36 2.54 23.85
N VAL A 105 -28.69 3.12 22.86
CA VAL A 105 -29.23 3.39 21.53
C VAL A 105 -28.92 2.19 20.62
N VAL A 106 -29.90 1.35 20.37
CA VAL A 106 -29.76 0.21 19.45
C VAL A 106 -29.95 0.69 18.03
N VAL A 107 -28.91 0.57 17.20
CA VAL A 107 -28.92 1.05 15.82
C VAL A 107 -29.24 -0.09 14.85
N GLY A 108 -30.21 0.14 13.98
CA GLY A 108 -30.70 -0.82 13.00
C GLY A 108 -32.01 -1.49 13.43
N SER A 109 -32.62 -2.19 12.46
CA SER A 109 -33.87 -2.94 12.68
C SER A 109 -33.64 -4.14 13.61
N GLN A 110 -34.71 -4.85 13.97
CA GLN A 110 -34.60 -6.10 14.74
C GLN A 110 -33.82 -7.19 13.99
N ALA A 111 -33.75 -7.12 12.65
CA ALA A 111 -32.91 -8.03 11.87
C ALA A 111 -31.40 -7.67 11.97
N SER A 112 -31.08 -6.37 12.15
CA SER A 112 -29.70 -5.92 12.37
C SER A 112 -29.23 -6.21 13.80
N VAL A 113 -30.06 -5.92 14.80
CA VAL A 113 -29.80 -6.20 16.23
C VAL A 113 -31.10 -6.68 16.87
N SER A 114 -31.14 -7.94 17.29
CA SER A 114 -32.36 -8.59 17.76
C SER A 114 -32.95 -7.93 19.00
N ALA A 115 -34.24 -8.18 19.25
CA ALA A 115 -34.89 -7.77 20.50
C ALA A 115 -34.23 -8.42 21.72
N ALA A 116 -33.78 -9.68 21.61
CA ALA A 116 -33.10 -10.39 22.68
C ALA A 116 -31.79 -9.72 23.08
N VAL A 117 -30.96 -9.31 22.10
CA VAL A 117 -29.72 -8.56 22.35
C VAL A 117 -30.01 -7.23 23.04
N ALA A 118 -31.01 -6.48 22.56
CA ALA A 118 -31.41 -5.21 23.16
C ALA A 118 -31.88 -5.37 24.62
N SER A 119 -32.73 -6.36 24.89
CA SER A 119 -33.22 -6.67 26.24
C SER A 119 -32.10 -7.14 27.17
N GLN A 120 -31.18 -7.97 26.68
CA GLN A 120 -30.02 -8.41 27.46
C GLN A 120 -29.12 -7.22 27.84
N ALA A 121 -28.83 -6.33 26.88
CA ALA A 121 -28.05 -5.12 27.11
C ALA A 121 -28.70 -4.19 28.16
N ALA A 122 -30.03 -4.04 28.08
CA ALA A 122 -30.80 -3.29 29.07
C ALA A 122 -30.71 -3.91 30.47
N GLY A 123 -30.90 -5.24 30.56
CA GLY A 123 -30.89 -5.97 31.83
C GLY A 123 -29.56 -5.89 32.59
N ILE A 124 -28.44 -5.69 31.90
CA ILE A 124 -27.11 -5.54 32.52
C ILE A 124 -26.98 -4.21 33.29
N SER A 125 -27.60 -3.14 32.80
CA SER A 125 -27.35 -1.78 33.28
C SER A 125 -28.57 -1.06 33.85
N GLY A 126 -29.79 -1.56 33.57
CA GLY A 126 -31.03 -0.84 33.83
C GLY A 126 -31.28 0.35 32.88
N ALA A 127 -30.48 0.51 31.83
CA ALA A 127 -30.55 1.63 30.91
C ALA A 127 -31.87 1.68 30.13
N ARG A 128 -32.32 2.89 29.78
CA ARG A 128 -33.39 3.08 28.79
C ARG A 128 -32.88 2.59 27.43
N VAL A 129 -33.64 1.72 26.76
CA VAL A 129 -33.34 1.33 25.38
C VAL A 129 -34.11 2.19 24.40
N THR A 130 -33.41 2.78 23.44
CA THR A 130 -34.00 3.49 22.29
C THR A 130 -33.52 2.83 21.01
N ARG A 131 -34.43 2.39 20.14
CA ARG A 131 -34.06 1.81 18.84
C ARG A 131 -34.16 2.86 17.74
N ILE A 132 -33.12 2.95 16.92
CA ILE A 132 -33.07 3.78 15.72
C ILE A 132 -32.74 2.86 14.56
N GLY A 133 -33.77 2.36 13.88
CA GLY A 133 -33.64 1.49 12.74
C GLY A 133 -34.76 1.77 11.76
N GLY A 134 -34.41 1.90 10.50
CA GLY A 134 -35.36 2.13 9.43
C GLY A 134 -35.57 0.92 8.53
N VAL A 135 -36.35 1.11 7.45
CA VAL A 135 -36.64 0.05 6.47
C VAL A 135 -35.40 -0.36 5.67
N ASP A 136 -34.44 0.54 5.53
CA ASP A 136 -33.14 0.31 4.90
C ASP A 136 -32.07 1.22 5.52
N ARG A 137 -30.85 1.13 4.99
CA ARG A 137 -29.68 1.90 5.48
C ARG A 137 -29.82 3.41 5.29
N VAL A 138 -30.53 3.85 4.25
CA VAL A 138 -30.80 5.27 4.02
C VAL A 138 -31.75 5.77 5.11
N ASP A 139 -32.84 5.04 5.38
CA ASP A 139 -33.81 5.37 6.43
C ASP A 139 -33.16 5.44 7.81
N THR A 140 -32.34 4.45 8.16
CA THR A 140 -31.59 4.45 9.42
C THR A 140 -30.71 5.70 9.54
N SER A 141 -30.00 6.08 8.46
CA SER A 141 -29.15 7.29 8.46
C SER A 141 -29.95 8.60 8.62
N LEU A 142 -31.14 8.69 8.04
CA LEU A 142 -32.04 9.84 8.20
C LEU A 142 -32.58 9.94 9.63
N ARG A 143 -33.01 8.83 10.23
CA ARG A 143 -33.50 8.81 11.63
C ARG A 143 -32.39 9.15 12.63
N LEU A 144 -31.15 8.76 12.34
CA LEU A 144 -29.98 9.15 13.13
C LEU A 144 -29.72 10.66 13.02
N LEU A 145 -29.86 11.25 11.83
CA LEU A 145 -29.83 12.70 11.66
C LEU A 145 -30.96 13.40 12.42
N ASP A 146 -32.18 12.87 12.41
CA ASP A 146 -33.31 13.44 13.17
C ASP A 146 -33.02 13.49 14.66
N ARG A 147 -32.43 12.42 15.23
CA ARG A 147 -31.96 12.41 16.62
C ARG A 147 -30.93 13.49 16.89
N LEU A 148 -29.97 13.67 15.98
CA LEU A 148 -28.94 14.70 16.11
C LEU A 148 -29.53 16.11 16.07
N ALA A 149 -30.46 16.34 15.12
CA ALA A 149 -31.15 17.62 14.91
C ALA A 149 -32.08 17.98 16.07
N ALA A 150 -32.74 17.00 16.68
CA ALA A 150 -33.58 17.19 17.88
C ALA A 150 -32.77 17.69 19.09
N ARG A 151 -31.45 17.53 19.07
CA ARG A 151 -30.54 17.97 20.15
C ARG A 151 -29.78 19.25 19.83
N GLY A 152 -29.98 19.84 18.65
CA GLY A 152 -29.30 21.07 18.22
C GLY A 152 -29.14 21.17 16.71
N ALA A 153 -28.86 22.38 16.22
CA ALA A 153 -28.74 22.66 14.80
C ALA A 153 -27.65 21.81 14.11
N VAL A 154 -27.96 21.33 12.90
CA VAL A 154 -27.05 20.63 12.01
C VAL A 154 -26.95 21.43 10.72
N SER A 155 -25.80 22.03 10.45
CA SER A 155 -25.56 22.88 9.27
C SER A 155 -24.93 22.13 8.10
N THR A 156 -24.24 21.02 8.39
CA THR A 156 -23.50 20.22 7.42
C THR A 156 -23.94 18.76 7.48
N VAL A 157 -24.12 18.14 6.31
CA VAL A 157 -24.38 16.71 6.18
C VAL A 157 -23.35 16.10 5.22
N TRP A 158 -22.78 14.97 5.62
CA TRP A 158 -21.95 14.16 4.75
C TRP A 158 -22.81 13.15 4.02
N VAL A 159 -22.56 12.96 2.72
CA VAL A 159 -23.15 11.91 1.91
C VAL A 159 -22.04 10.96 1.49
N ALA A 160 -22.23 9.67 1.72
CA ALA A 160 -21.27 8.63 1.35
C ALA A 160 -21.99 7.40 0.83
N SER A 161 -21.30 6.56 0.06
CA SER A 161 -21.89 5.35 -0.48
C SER A 161 -22.45 4.46 0.64
N GLY A 162 -23.68 4.01 0.44
CA GLY A 162 -24.28 2.97 1.25
C GLY A 162 -23.78 1.57 0.90
N PHE A 163 -22.84 1.38 -0.05
CA PHE A 163 -22.40 0.05 -0.51
C PHE A 163 -20.88 -0.17 -0.44
N ASP A 164 -20.07 0.84 -0.77
CA ASP A 164 -18.61 0.80 -0.62
C ASP A 164 -18.16 1.84 0.41
N PHE A 165 -17.76 1.39 1.59
CA PHE A 165 -17.72 2.26 2.77
C PHE A 165 -16.37 2.85 3.22
N PRO A 166 -15.21 2.68 2.55
CA PRO A 166 -13.96 3.21 3.09
C PRO A 166 -14.01 4.74 3.22
N ASP A 167 -14.66 5.41 2.26
CA ASP A 167 -14.85 6.86 2.28
C ASP A 167 -15.84 7.29 3.39
N ALA A 168 -16.89 6.49 3.62
CA ALA A 168 -17.88 6.72 4.67
C ALA A 168 -17.25 6.64 6.07
N LEU A 169 -16.30 5.72 6.29
CA LEU A 169 -15.60 5.58 7.56
C LEU A 169 -14.78 6.83 7.89
N VAL A 170 -14.02 7.34 6.92
CA VAL A 170 -13.21 8.55 7.13
C VAL A 170 -14.09 9.78 7.27
N ALA A 171 -15.14 9.90 6.44
CA ALA A 171 -16.15 10.94 6.60
C ALA A 171 -16.79 10.92 7.98
N ALA A 172 -17.10 9.73 8.51
CA ALA A 172 -17.67 9.59 9.84
C ALA A 172 -16.72 10.08 10.95
N SER A 173 -15.42 9.79 10.79
CA SER A 173 -14.37 10.19 11.74
C SER A 173 -14.24 11.72 11.88
N VAL A 174 -14.54 12.46 10.81
CA VAL A 174 -14.50 13.93 10.81
C VAL A 174 -15.87 14.54 11.10
N ALA A 175 -16.96 13.94 10.61
CA ALA A 175 -18.31 14.48 10.74
C ALA A 175 -18.73 14.72 12.19
N GLY A 176 -18.42 13.79 13.09
CA GLY A 176 -18.78 13.89 14.51
C GLY A 176 -18.20 15.14 15.20
N ARG A 177 -16.99 15.56 14.82
CA ARG A 177 -16.34 16.76 15.39
C ARG A 177 -17.04 18.07 15.02
N ALA A 178 -17.72 18.13 13.87
CA ALA A 178 -18.48 19.30 13.44
C ALA A 178 -19.98 19.17 13.73
N ARG A 179 -20.39 18.18 14.54
CA ARG A 179 -21.80 17.85 14.78
C ARG A 179 -22.57 17.64 13.45
N ALA A 180 -21.93 17.00 12.49
CA ALA A 180 -22.51 16.61 11.21
C ALA A 180 -22.92 15.14 11.24
N ALA A 181 -23.94 14.78 10.47
CA ALA A 181 -24.34 13.39 10.26
C ALA A 181 -23.77 12.85 8.94
N VAL A 182 -23.73 11.52 8.81
CA VAL A 182 -23.51 10.83 7.53
C VAL A 182 -24.86 10.26 7.08
N VAL A 183 -25.33 10.71 5.92
CA VAL A 183 -26.48 10.16 5.20
C VAL A 183 -25.96 9.23 4.12
N LEU A 184 -26.52 8.02 4.05
CA LEU A 184 -26.06 7.03 3.09
C LEU A 184 -26.75 7.20 1.74
N ASP A 185 -25.96 7.14 0.69
CA ASP A 185 -26.40 7.13 -0.68
C ASP A 185 -26.76 5.71 -1.15
N HIS A 186 -27.75 5.61 -2.04
CA HIS A 186 -28.19 4.37 -2.64
C HIS A 186 -27.54 4.08 -4.01
N HIS A 187 -26.65 4.96 -4.49
CA HIS A 187 -26.00 4.90 -5.79
C HIS A 187 -26.99 4.65 -6.93
N ALA A 188 -27.69 5.71 -7.34
CA ALA A 188 -28.71 5.60 -8.38
C ALA A 188 -28.15 5.03 -9.69
N ALA A 189 -28.88 4.10 -10.30
CA ALA A 189 -28.55 3.58 -11.63
C ALA A 189 -28.87 4.58 -12.76
N ASP A 190 -29.81 5.50 -12.52
CA ASP A 190 -30.26 6.50 -13.49
C ASP A 190 -30.77 7.79 -12.80
N ALA A 191 -31.11 8.80 -13.61
CA ALA A 191 -31.59 10.09 -13.12
C ALA A 191 -32.96 10.02 -12.40
N ALA A 192 -33.81 9.04 -12.71
CA ALA A 192 -35.12 8.90 -12.07
C ALA A 192 -34.98 8.35 -10.65
N SER A 193 -34.12 7.34 -10.48
CA SER A 193 -33.76 6.78 -9.17
C SER A 193 -32.99 7.80 -8.32
N ALA A 194 -32.11 8.60 -8.93
CA ALA A 194 -31.43 9.70 -8.24
C ALA A 194 -32.42 10.74 -7.69
N ARG A 195 -33.44 11.10 -8.48
CA ARG A 195 -34.51 12.02 -8.03
C ARG A 195 -35.35 11.40 -6.92
N ALA A 196 -35.75 10.14 -7.04
CA ALA A 196 -36.54 9.45 -6.02
C ALA A 196 -35.79 9.38 -4.68
N TRP A 197 -34.49 9.11 -4.70
CA TRP A 197 -33.66 9.17 -3.50
C TRP A 197 -33.47 10.60 -2.98
N ALA A 198 -33.22 11.58 -3.86
CA ALA A 198 -33.09 12.97 -3.46
C ALA A 198 -34.36 13.53 -2.82
N ASP A 199 -35.54 13.14 -3.31
CA ASP A 199 -36.83 13.49 -2.71
C ASP A 199 -36.95 12.93 -1.29
N ARG A 200 -36.49 11.70 -1.08
CA ARG A 200 -36.46 11.05 0.23
C ARG A 200 -35.50 11.74 1.20
N VAL A 201 -34.32 12.16 0.74
CA VAL A 201 -33.33 12.84 1.61
C VAL A 201 -33.50 14.36 1.65
N ARG A 202 -34.46 14.94 0.90
CA ARG A 202 -34.72 16.38 0.83
C ARG A 202 -34.82 17.07 2.20
N PRO A 203 -35.56 16.54 3.20
CA PRO A 203 -35.63 17.16 4.53
C PRO A 203 -34.27 17.22 5.24
N ALA A 204 -33.39 16.27 4.95
CA ALA A 204 -32.05 16.19 5.51
C ALA A 204 -31.07 17.18 4.85
N VAL A 205 -31.25 17.52 3.58
CA VAL A 205 -30.24 18.29 2.82
C VAL A 205 -30.66 19.72 2.48
N SER A 206 -31.95 20.03 2.44
CA SER A 206 -32.46 21.36 2.10
C SER A 206 -31.91 22.44 3.04
N GLY A 207 -31.31 23.49 2.46
CA GLY A 207 -30.70 24.60 3.19
C GLY A 207 -29.39 24.27 3.91
N ARG A 208 -28.85 23.05 3.78
CA ARG A 208 -27.61 22.62 4.44
C ARG A 208 -26.43 22.52 3.46
N HIS A 209 -25.22 22.63 4.00
CA HIS A 209 -24.00 22.32 3.25
C HIS A 209 -23.85 20.80 3.15
N VAL A 210 -23.80 20.29 1.92
CA VAL A 210 -23.61 18.86 1.66
C VAL A 210 -22.18 18.58 1.21
N ARG A 211 -21.56 17.60 1.86
CA ARG A 211 -20.21 17.12 1.56
C ARG A 211 -20.26 15.67 1.09
N ILE A 212 -19.84 15.40 -0.13
CA ILE A 212 -19.80 14.03 -0.67
C ILE A 212 -18.43 13.44 -0.37
N ALA A 213 -18.39 12.27 0.27
CA ALA A 213 -17.19 11.47 0.46
C ALA A 213 -17.13 10.37 -0.60
N GLY A 214 -16.10 10.43 -1.45
CA GLY A 214 -15.88 9.46 -2.53
C GLY A 214 -16.11 10.00 -3.93
N GLY A 215 -15.53 9.28 -4.89
CA GLY A 215 -15.67 9.56 -6.32
C GLY A 215 -17.05 9.25 -6.88
N GLU A 216 -17.23 9.48 -8.18
CA GLU A 216 -18.48 9.15 -8.88
C GLU A 216 -18.89 7.67 -8.80
N PRO A 217 -17.97 6.68 -8.79
CA PRO A 217 -18.32 5.29 -8.57
C PRO A 217 -18.94 4.99 -7.19
N SER A 218 -18.74 5.86 -6.20
CA SER A 218 -19.26 5.69 -4.84
C SER A 218 -20.58 6.44 -4.64
N VAL A 219 -20.64 7.68 -5.16
CA VAL A 219 -21.84 8.54 -5.17
C VAL A 219 -21.92 9.20 -6.53
N SER A 220 -22.94 8.85 -7.32
CA SER A 220 -22.98 9.19 -8.75
C SER A 220 -23.03 10.70 -9.02
N ALA A 221 -22.68 11.12 -10.24
CA ALA A 221 -22.88 12.51 -10.67
C ALA A 221 -24.37 12.90 -10.66
N ALA A 222 -25.25 11.95 -10.98
CA ALA A 222 -26.70 12.14 -10.95
C ALA A 222 -27.21 12.39 -9.52
N ASP A 223 -26.73 11.63 -8.53
CA ASP A 223 -27.08 11.83 -7.11
C ASP A 223 -26.59 13.20 -6.62
N ALA A 224 -25.36 13.59 -6.98
CA ALA A 224 -24.82 14.91 -6.66
C ALA A 224 -25.64 16.05 -7.27
N GLN A 225 -26.15 15.88 -8.50
CA GLN A 225 -27.04 16.86 -9.14
C GLN A 225 -28.42 16.88 -8.48
N ALA A 226 -28.97 15.71 -8.15
CA ALA A 226 -30.27 15.59 -7.50
C ALA A 226 -30.28 16.23 -6.10
N LEU A 227 -29.18 16.14 -5.34
CA LEU A 227 -28.99 16.85 -4.07
C LEU A 227 -29.07 18.38 -4.22
N ARG A 228 -28.52 18.94 -5.30
CA ARG A 228 -28.66 20.38 -5.60
C ARG A 228 -30.12 20.73 -5.89
N GLY A 229 -30.80 19.90 -6.68
CA GLY A 229 -32.24 20.05 -6.97
C GLY A 229 -33.14 19.87 -5.75
N ALA A 230 -32.69 19.13 -4.73
CA ALA A 230 -33.36 18.99 -3.44
C ALA A 230 -33.19 20.21 -2.52
N GLY A 231 -32.45 21.24 -2.94
CA GLY A 231 -32.29 22.50 -2.21
C GLY A 231 -31.09 22.56 -1.27
N ALA A 232 -30.08 21.71 -1.48
CA ALA A 232 -28.81 21.82 -0.75
C ALA A 232 -28.18 23.21 -0.97
N ALA A 233 -27.72 23.86 0.10
CA ALA A 233 -27.09 25.18 0.03
C ALA A 233 -25.75 25.15 -0.74
N SER A 234 -25.02 24.04 -0.62
CA SER A 234 -23.85 23.73 -1.43
C SER A 234 -23.65 22.22 -1.53
N VAL A 235 -23.03 21.75 -2.60
CA VAL A 235 -22.62 20.34 -2.75
C VAL A 235 -21.14 20.30 -3.15
N THR A 236 -20.29 19.86 -2.23
CA THR A 236 -18.83 19.77 -2.41
C THR A 236 -18.39 18.31 -2.35
N ARG A 237 -17.63 17.84 -3.34
CA ARG A 237 -17.12 16.47 -3.39
C ARG A 237 -15.67 16.39 -2.93
N TYR A 238 -15.36 15.39 -2.11
CA TYR A 238 -14.01 15.04 -1.65
C TYR A 238 -13.67 13.65 -2.18
N ALA A 239 -12.83 13.58 -3.20
CA ALA A 239 -12.49 12.35 -3.89
C ALA A 239 -11.05 12.39 -4.40
N GLY A 240 -10.31 11.31 -4.15
CA GLY A 240 -9.00 11.05 -4.75
C GLY A 240 -9.08 9.97 -5.83
N GLN A 241 -7.93 9.59 -6.37
CA GLN A 241 -7.81 8.50 -7.34
C GLN A 241 -8.16 7.13 -6.73
N ASP A 242 -7.99 7.00 -5.42
CA ASP A 242 -8.31 5.82 -4.64
C ASP A 242 -8.81 6.20 -3.23
N ARG A 243 -9.25 5.20 -2.46
CA ARG A 243 -9.75 5.36 -1.09
C ARG A 243 -8.74 5.99 -0.13
N TYR A 244 -7.44 5.79 -0.35
CA TYR A 244 -6.37 6.31 0.50
C TYR A 244 -6.17 7.80 0.28
N THR A 245 -6.18 8.22 -0.98
CA THR A 245 -6.12 9.62 -1.40
C THR A 245 -7.41 10.35 -1.03
N THR A 246 -8.58 9.71 -1.16
CA THR A 246 -9.85 10.27 -0.66
C THR A 246 -9.79 10.52 0.85
N ALA A 247 -9.28 9.56 1.63
CA ALA A 247 -9.10 9.74 3.07
C ALA A 247 -8.22 10.95 3.41
N ARG A 248 -7.10 11.13 2.69
CA ARG A 248 -6.22 12.29 2.81
C ARG A 248 -6.96 13.61 2.56
N ILE A 249 -7.67 13.69 1.43
CA ILE A 249 -8.44 14.88 1.02
C ILE A 249 -9.55 15.22 2.04
N ILE A 250 -10.23 14.22 2.61
CA ILE A 250 -11.24 14.43 3.66
C ILE A 250 -10.61 15.02 4.92
N ASN A 251 -9.46 14.51 5.36
CA ASN A 251 -8.75 15.06 6.53
C ASN A 251 -8.24 16.48 6.29
N ASP A 252 -7.70 16.79 5.10
CA ASP A 252 -7.27 18.13 4.69
C ASP A 252 -8.41 19.16 4.77
N ALA A 253 -9.60 18.77 4.33
CA ALA A 253 -10.77 19.63 4.31
C ALA A 253 -11.36 19.94 5.70
N PHE A 254 -10.96 19.19 6.73
CA PHE A 254 -11.64 19.22 8.01
C PHE A 254 -10.81 19.82 9.15
N ALA A 255 -9.51 19.55 9.21
CA ALA A 255 -8.62 20.23 10.16
C ALA A 255 -7.18 20.21 9.64
N ALA A 256 -6.57 21.39 9.48
CA ALA A 256 -5.15 21.48 9.14
C ALA A 256 -4.25 20.97 10.29
N THR A 257 -4.67 21.21 11.55
CA THR A 257 -3.92 20.81 12.74
C THR A 257 -4.75 19.86 13.62
N PRO A 258 -4.22 18.68 13.97
CA PRO A 258 -4.88 17.78 14.91
C PRO A 258 -4.86 18.38 16.32
N ALA A 259 -5.82 17.99 17.18
CA ALA A 259 -5.88 18.51 18.56
C ALA A 259 -4.74 17.99 19.46
N GLU A 260 -4.05 16.94 19.02
CA GLU A 260 -2.89 16.32 19.64
C GLU A 260 -2.01 15.72 18.52
N PRO A 261 -0.70 15.47 18.74
CA PRO A 261 0.21 14.95 17.70
C PRO A 261 -0.02 13.45 17.43
N THR A 262 -1.28 13.05 17.27
CA THR A 262 -1.71 11.66 17.06
C THR A 262 -2.53 11.54 15.78
N MET A 263 -2.34 10.45 15.05
CA MET A 263 -3.26 10.01 13.98
C MET A 263 -3.74 8.58 14.22
N LEU A 264 -4.94 8.27 13.75
CA LEU A 264 -5.45 6.90 13.70
C LEU A 264 -5.17 6.30 12.33
N LEU A 265 -4.84 5.01 12.32
CA LEU A 265 -4.62 4.23 11.11
C LEU A 265 -5.54 3.01 11.10
N THR A 266 -6.23 2.78 9.99
CA THR A 266 -7.01 1.57 9.76
C THR A 266 -6.87 1.06 8.34
N THR A 267 -7.26 -0.19 8.06
CA THR A 267 -7.23 -0.73 6.71
C THR A 267 -8.36 -0.16 5.85
N GLY A 268 -8.07 0.10 4.58
CA GLY A 268 -9.09 0.49 3.60
C GLY A 268 -9.86 -0.69 3.00
N SER A 269 -9.47 -1.95 3.26
CA SER A 269 -10.04 -3.14 2.59
C SER A 269 -11.19 -3.83 3.35
N ASN A 270 -11.09 -3.93 4.68
CA ASN A 270 -12.12 -4.50 5.55
C ASN A 270 -11.96 -3.97 6.99
N PHE A 271 -12.83 -3.06 7.42
CA PHE A 271 -12.61 -2.21 8.60
C PHE A 271 -13.70 -2.27 9.69
N PRO A 272 -14.29 -3.44 10.02
CA PRO A 272 -15.23 -3.52 11.14
C PRO A 272 -14.57 -3.08 12.47
N ASP A 273 -13.25 -3.30 12.58
CA ASP A 273 -12.42 -2.92 13.72
C ASP A 273 -12.31 -1.40 13.94
N ALA A 274 -12.64 -0.58 12.93
CA ALA A 274 -12.49 0.87 12.99
C ALA A 274 -13.81 1.65 13.07
N LEU A 275 -14.96 0.98 13.02
CA LEU A 275 -16.27 1.63 13.13
C LEU A 275 -16.40 2.48 14.41
N SER A 276 -16.01 1.90 15.55
CA SER A 276 -15.92 2.62 16.83
C SER A 276 -14.80 3.66 16.86
N GLY A 277 -13.80 3.52 15.99
CA GLY A 277 -12.69 4.46 15.83
C GLY A 277 -13.13 5.83 15.32
N ALA A 278 -14.21 5.92 14.54
CA ALA A 278 -14.75 7.20 14.09
C ALA A 278 -15.17 8.07 15.28
N VAL A 279 -15.76 7.45 16.31
CA VAL A 279 -16.11 8.13 17.57
C VAL A 279 -14.87 8.62 18.29
N HIS A 280 -13.85 7.76 18.40
CA HIS A 280 -12.59 8.10 19.04
C HIS A 280 -11.89 9.28 18.33
N ALA A 281 -11.78 9.21 16.99
CA ALA A 281 -11.20 10.26 16.15
C ALA A 281 -11.90 11.61 16.34
N SER A 282 -13.24 11.61 16.25
CA SER A 282 -14.06 12.80 16.42
C SER A 282 -13.90 13.43 17.81
N LEU A 283 -13.96 12.61 18.87
CA LEU A 283 -13.88 13.10 20.25
C LEU A 283 -12.48 13.57 20.65
N ARG A 284 -11.43 12.98 20.08
CA ARG A 284 -10.03 13.38 20.30
C ARG A 284 -9.56 14.45 19.36
N GLY A 285 -10.31 14.75 18.29
CA GLY A 285 -9.92 15.73 17.29
C GLY A 285 -8.67 15.33 16.51
N VAL A 286 -8.49 14.04 16.26
CA VAL A 286 -7.35 13.47 15.52
C VAL A 286 -7.80 12.95 14.15
N PRO A 287 -6.96 13.03 13.11
CA PRO A 287 -7.30 12.49 11.79
C PRO A 287 -7.29 10.96 11.80
N MET A 288 -8.10 10.37 10.93
CA MET A 288 -8.08 8.95 10.64
C MET A 288 -7.70 8.73 9.18
N TYR A 289 -6.64 7.95 8.94
CA TYR A 289 -6.19 7.59 7.61
C TYR A 289 -6.38 6.10 7.31
N LEU A 290 -6.38 5.77 6.02
CA LEU A 290 -6.48 4.40 5.53
C LEU A 290 -5.11 3.90 5.03
N THR A 291 -4.84 2.61 5.24
CA THR A 291 -3.70 1.86 4.66
C THR A 291 -4.19 0.60 3.92
N THR A 292 -3.33 0.01 3.09
CA THR A 292 -3.54 -1.30 2.45
C THR A 292 -3.56 -2.47 3.44
N GLY A 293 -3.19 -2.24 4.71
CA GLY A 293 -3.10 -3.26 5.75
C GLY A 293 -1.72 -3.91 5.78
N THR A 294 -1.16 -4.29 4.63
CA THR A 294 0.27 -4.57 4.47
C THR A 294 1.02 -3.31 4.02
N CYS A 295 2.36 -3.32 4.11
CA CYS A 295 3.14 -2.15 3.70
C CYS A 295 3.06 -1.95 2.18
N ASN A 296 2.70 -0.75 1.77
CA ASN A 296 2.73 -0.30 0.38
C ASN A 296 3.53 1.01 0.35
N THR A 297 4.59 1.07 -0.46
CA THR A 297 5.54 2.20 -0.44
C THR A 297 4.86 3.54 -0.73
N ALA A 298 4.02 3.61 -1.75
CA ALA A 298 3.34 4.86 -2.11
C ALA A 298 2.40 5.35 -1.00
N ILE A 299 1.65 4.44 -0.37
CA ILE A 299 0.77 4.78 0.76
C ILE A 299 1.58 5.13 2.01
N ALA A 300 2.65 4.38 2.32
CA ALA A 300 3.51 4.66 3.46
C ALA A 300 4.19 6.03 3.33
N ASP A 301 4.67 6.39 2.14
CA ASP A 301 5.30 7.69 1.87
C ASP A 301 4.29 8.83 1.97
N MET A 302 3.07 8.65 1.45
CA MET A 302 1.99 9.62 1.61
C MET A 302 1.65 9.85 3.10
N LEU A 303 1.46 8.78 3.87
CA LEU A 303 1.13 8.88 5.30
C LEU A 303 2.28 9.48 6.11
N ARG A 304 3.54 9.20 5.75
CA ARG A 304 4.71 9.82 6.39
C ARG A 304 4.79 11.31 6.08
N GLY A 305 4.44 11.71 4.86
CA GLY A 305 4.30 13.11 4.48
C GLY A 305 3.25 13.83 5.31
N GLU A 306 2.07 13.23 5.45
CA GLU A 306 0.98 13.74 6.30
C GLU A 306 1.39 13.84 7.78
N ALA A 307 2.05 12.80 8.30
CA ALA A 307 2.56 12.77 9.67
C ALA A 307 3.56 13.92 9.91
N THR A 308 4.49 14.14 8.97
CA THR A 308 5.49 15.22 9.05
C THR A 308 4.83 16.59 8.96
N GLN A 309 3.94 16.80 7.99
CA GLN A 309 3.26 18.07 7.76
C GLN A 309 2.40 18.49 8.97
N ARG A 310 1.83 17.52 9.68
CA ARG A 310 0.88 17.74 10.79
C ARG A 310 1.51 17.59 12.18
N GLY A 311 2.83 17.36 12.25
CA GLY A 311 3.55 17.19 13.51
C GLY A 311 3.10 15.97 14.31
N ILE A 312 2.75 14.88 13.64
CA ILE A 312 2.32 13.62 14.28
C ILE A 312 3.54 12.90 14.84
N THR A 313 3.51 12.61 16.14
CA THR A 313 4.54 11.82 16.85
C THR A 313 3.99 10.50 17.39
N ARG A 314 2.68 10.27 17.27
CA ARG A 314 2.02 9.01 17.66
C ARG A 314 1.04 8.51 16.59
N VAL A 315 1.14 7.23 16.24
CA VAL A 315 0.19 6.55 15.34
C VAL A 315 -0.51 5.43 16.10
N ILE A 316 -1.85 5.43 16.08
CA ILE A 316 -2.66 4.39 16.71
C ILE A 316 -3.31 3.52 15.63
N GLY A 317 -2.98 2.24 15.60
CA GLY A 317 -3.61 1.26 14.72
C GLY A 317 -4.93 0.73 15.28
N LEU A 318 -5.97 0.64 14.45
CA LEU A 318 -7.26 0.06 14.81
C LEU A 318 -7.41 -1.34 14.20
N GLY A 319 -7.50 -2.36 15.05
CA GLY A 319 -7.47 -3.78 14.66
C GLY A 319 -6.11 -4.43 14.92
N THR A 320 -5.96 -5.73 14.68
CA THR A 320 -4.75 -6.51 15.03
C THR A 320 -3.61 -6.34 14.01
N ALA A 321 -2.44 -6.97 14.27
CA ALA A 321 -1.32 -7.02 13.32
C ALA A 321 -1.66 -7.72 11.99
N THR A 322 -2.72 -8.53 11.94
CA THR A 322 -3.22 -9.15 10.70
C THR A 322 -4.09 -8.18 9.88
N THR A 323 -4.74 -7.22 10.54
CA THR A 323 -5.51 -6.15 9.88
C THR A 323 -4.61 -5.04 9.36
N ILE A 324 -3.60 -4.65 10.16
CA ILE A 324 -2.56 -3.68 9.78
C ILE A 324 -1.23 -4.23 10.25
N SER A 325 -0.27 -4.51 9.39
CA SER A 325 1.03 -5.02 9.80
C SER A 325 1.79 -3.98 10.64
N ASN A 326 2.72 -4.45 11.48
CA ASN A 326 3.57 -3.54 12.27
C ASN A 326 4.39 -2.61 11.37
N THR A 327 4.83 -3.12 10.22
CA THR A 327 5.52 -2.34 9.20
C THR A 327 4.64 -1.22 8.62
N SER A 328 3.38 -1.51 8.32
CA SER A 328 2.47 -0.45 7.86
C SER A 328 2.15 0.55 8.98
N LEU A 329 2.09 0.09 10.24
CA LEU A 329 1.75 0.93 11.38
C LEU A 329 2.86 1.92 11.75
N SER A 330 4.13 1.53 11.59
CA SER A 330 5.28 2.40 11.92
C SER A 330 5.49 3.54 10.94
N LEU A 331 4.80 3.53 9.80
CA LEU A 331 5.02 4.45 8.68
C LEU A 331 6.48 4.46 8.18
N GLY A 332 7.26 3.43 8.54
CA GLY A 332 8.64 3.24 8.08
C GLY A 332 8.70 2.88 6.60
N PRO A 333 9.91 2.87 6.01
CA PRO A 333 10.09 2.34 4.66
C PRO A 333 9.61 0.88 4.60
N CYS A 334 8.93 0.53 3.52
CA CYS A 334 8.51 -0.86 3.31
C CYS A 334 9.74 -1.76 3.06
N PRO A 335 9.74 -3.00 3.58
CA PRO A 335 10.74 -4.00 3.24
C PRO A 335 10.78 -4.16 1.73
N ARG A 336 11.97 -4.06 1.15
CA ARG A 336 12.20 -4.30 -0.28
C ARG A 336 12.61 -5.75 -0.47
N THR A 337 12.13 -6.38 -1.54
CA THR A 337 12.67 -7.68 -1.95
C THR A 337 13.97 -7.47 -2.72
N LEU A 338 14.84 -8.49 -2.76
CA LEU A 338 16.04 -8.44 -3.60
C LEU A 338 15.69 -8.19 -5.08
N ALA A 339 14.58 -8.74 -5.56
CA ALA A 339 14.08 -8.49 -6.92
C ALA A 339 13.71 -7.01 -7.14
N ASP A 340 13.25 -6.30 -6.11
CA ASP A 340 12.98 -4.86 -6.18
C ASP A 340 14.26 -4.05 -6.28
N GLU A 341 15.27 -4.39 -5.48
CA GLU A 341 16.57 -3.73 -5.52
C GLU A 341 17.29 -3.96 -6.85
N VAL A 342 17.23 -5.19 -7.37
CA VAL A 342 17.76 -5.57 -8.69
C VAL A 342 17.00 -4.86 -9.81
N GLY A 343 15.67 -4.75 -9.71
CA GLY A 343 14.87 -4.05 -10.72
C GLY A 343 15.18 -2.56 -10.80
N ASP A 344 15.46 -1.90 -9.67
CA ASP A 344 15.90 -0.51 -9.65
C ASP A 344 17.33 -0.34 -10.20
N ALA A 345 18.24 -1.27 -9.86
CA ALA A 345 19.64 -1.19 -10.25
C ALA A 345 19.87 -1.53 -11.75
N TYR A 346 19.13 -2.50 -12.28
CA TYR A 346 19.39 -3.08 -13.60
C TYR A 346 18.21 -2.94 -14.59
N GLY A 347 17.12 -2.32 -14.16
CA GLY A 347 15.93 -2.05 -14.97
C GLY A 347 14.90 -3.18 -14.98
N ARG A 348 13.68 -2.82 -15.40
CA ARG A 348 12.54 -3.73 -15.53
C ARG A 348 11.93 -3.61 -16.93
N PHE A 349 11.57 -4.76 -17.51
CA PHE A 349 10.84 -4.79 -18.77
C PHE A 349 10.11 -6.12 -18.96
N ALA A 350 9.01 -6.07 -19.71
CA ALA A 350 8.23 -7.27 -20.02
C ALA A 350 9.03 -8.25 -20.88
N ALA A 351 9.00 -9.53 -20.52
CA ALA A 351 9.68 -10.58 -21.25
C ALA A 351 9.19 -10.66 -22.71
N ARG A 352 10.11 -10.96 -23.63
CA ARG A 352 9.82 -11.15 -25.06
C ARG A 352 10.40 -12.46 -25.54
N SER A 353 9.67 -13.15 -26.41
CA SER A 353 10.07 -14.44 -26.96
C SER A 353 10.25 -14.35 -28.46
N TYR A 354 11.27 -15.04 -28.95
CA TYR A 354 11.67 -15.10 -30.33
C TYR A 354 11.93 -16.54 -30.72
N SER A 355 11.70 -16.86 -31.99
CA SER A 355 12.05 -18.15 -32.57
C SER A 355 12.52 -17.97 -34.00
N GLY A 356 13.27 -18.95 -34.49
CA GLY A 356 13.81 -18.95 -35.84
C GLY A 356 14.62 -20.20 -36.14
N THR A 357 15.23 -20.18 -37.32
CA THR A 357 16.15 -21.20 -37.82
C THR A 357 17.31 -20.51 -38.52
N GLY A 358 18.51 -21.05 -38.42
CA GLY A 358 19.66 -20.43 -39.06
C GLY A 358 20.11 -19.16 -38.34
N ASP A 359 21.01 -18.42 -38.98
CA ASP A 359 21.51 -17.14 -38.50
C ASP A 359 20.43 -16.05 -38.57
N ARG A 360 20.38 -15.19 -37.55
CA ARG A 360 19.41 -14.08 -37.52
C ARG A 360 19.85 -12.94 -36.64
N VAL A 361 19.46 -11.72 -37.02
CA VAL A 361 19.55 -10.54 -36.14
C VAL A 361 18.14 -10.21 -35.64
N ILE A 362 17.98 -10.14 -34.32
CA ILE A 362 16.74 -9.83 -33.62
C ILE A 362 16.81 -8.39 -33.12
N ASP A 363 15.82 -7.57 -33.46
CA ASP A 363 15.67 -6.21 -32.92
C ASP A 363 14.90 -6.25 -31.58
N LEU A 364 15.49 -5.68 -30.52
CA LEU A 364 14.94 -5.65 -29.17
C LEU A 364 13.97 -4.47 -28.90
N GLY A 365 13.66 -3.64 -29.89
CA GLY A 365 12.91 -2.37 -29.77
C GLY A 365 13.57 -1.23 -28.95
N ALA A 366 14.18 -1.55 -27.80
CA ALA A 366 14.87 -0.60 -26.93
C ALA A 366 16.30 -1.07 -26.63
N GLY A 367 17.13 -0.16 -26.12
CA GLY A 367 18.45 -0.52 -25.61
C GLY A 367 18.34 -1.28 -24.28
N ILE A 368 18.88 -2.49 -24.23
CA ILE A 368 18.83 -3.39 -23.07
C ILE A 368 20.26 -3.62 -22.55
N PRO A 369 20.64 -3.05 -21.40
CA PRO A 369 21.98 -3.24 -20.84
C PRO A 369 22.12 -4.56 -20.08
N PHE A 370 21.03 -5.06 -19.48
CA PHE A 370 21.01 -6.27 -18.68
C PHE A 370 19.78 -7.12 -18.99
N ALA A 371 19.96 -8.43 -19.14
CA ALA A 371 18.85 -9.37 -19.31
C ALA A 371 19.23 -10.80 -18.94
N GLN A 372 18.21 -11.62 -18.69
CA GLN A 372 18.32 -13.07 -18.82
C GLN A 372 18.00 -13.46 -20.26
N ILE A 373 18.87 -14.28 -20.86
CA ILE A 373 18.69 -14.86 -22.19
C ILE A 373 18.46 -16.37 -22.00
N ARG A 374 17.20 -16.78 -21.93
CA ARG A 374 16.86 -18.21 -21.92
C ARG A 374 16.76 -18.71 -23.34
N ALA A 375 17.62 -19.63 -23.74
CA ALA A 375 17.63 -20.17 -25.10
C ALA A 375 17.52 -21.69 -25.12
N SER A 376 16.90 -22.20 -26.19
CA SER A 376 16.92 -23.61 -26.55
C SER A 376 17.30 -23.74 -28.02
N MET A 377 18.38 -24.47 -28.29
CA MET A 377 18.97 -24.71 -29.61
C MET A 377 19.27 -26.21 -29.73
N PRO A 378 18.31 -27.03 -30.19
CA PRO A 378 18.45 -28.49 -30.21
C PRO A 378 19.44 -29.02 -31.25
N SER A 379 19.81 -28.23 -32.26
CA SER A 379 20.75 -28.65 -33.30
C SER A 379 22.19 -28.68 -32.81
N GLY A 380 22.96 -29.69 -33.25
CA GLY A 380 24.41 -29.71 -33.08
C GLY A 380 25.14 -28.67 -33.94
N GLY A 381 26.44 -28.49 -33.69
CA GLY A 381 27.26 -27.47 -34.34
C GLY A 381 27.43 -26.21 -33.49
N MET A 382 27.98 -25.14 -34.10
CA MET A 382 28.22 -23.89 -33.38
C MET A 382 26.92 -23.13 -33.12
N ASN A 383 26.69 -22.74 -31.87
CA ASN A 383 25.55 -21.95 -31.42
C ASN A 383 26.07 -20.71 -30.66
N GLN A 384 25.74 -19.51 -31.14
CA GLN A 384 26.13 -18.25 -30.52
C GLN A 384 24.97 -17.27 -30.43
N ILE A 385 24.97 -16.48 -29.36
CA ILE A 385 24.16 -15.26 -29.23
C ILE A 385 25.11 -14.14 -28.87
N GLY A 386 25.34 -13.22 -29.81
CA GLY A 386 26.02 -11.95 -29.57
C GLY A 386 25.03 -10.83 -29.33
N ALA A 387 25.33 -9.93 -28.40
CA ALA A 387 24.55 -8.71 -28.19
C ALA A 387 25.22 -7.54 -28.90
N LEU A 388 24.48 -6.85 -29.77
CA LEU A 388 24.99 -5.73 -30.56
C LEU A 388 24.33 -4.42 -30.12
N ASP A 389 25.07 -3.32 -30.11
CA ASP A 389 24.52 -1.98 -29.93
C ASP A 389 23.79 -1.46 -31.18
N ALA A 390 23.32 -0.21 -31.14
CA ALA A 390 22.63 0.42 -32.26
C ALA A 390 23.54 0.63 -33.50
N GLY A 391 24.86 0.63 -33.32
CA GLY A 391 25.87 0.68 -34.38
C GLY A 391 26.33 -0.70 -34.86
N HIS A 392 25.63 -1.76 -34.46
CA HIS A 392 25.96 -3.16 -34.77
C HIS A 392 27.33 -3.62 -34.25
N GLN A 393 27.89 -2.94 -33.24
CA GLN A 393 29.12 -3.38 -32.58
C GLN A 393 28.77 -4.40 -31.49
N LEU A 394 29.58 -5.46 -31.38
CA LEU A 394 29.43 -6.47 -30.33
C LEU A 394 29.75 -5.86 -28.97
N VAL A 395 28.79 -5.89 -28.04
CA VAL A 395 28.91 -5.31 -26.69
C VAL A 395 28.87 -6.35 -25.57
N ASP A 396 28.36 -7.56 -25.84
CA ASP A 396 28.46 -8.72 -24.96
C ASP A 396 28.31 -10.00 -25.80
N LEU A 397 28.78 -11.14 -25.29
CA LEU A 397 28.60 -12.46 -25.91
C LEU A 397 27.94 -13.43 -24.92
N PRO A 398 26.62 -13.33 -24.69
CA PRO A 398 25.93 -14.16 -23.70
C PRO A 398 26.02 -15.67 -23.93
N LEU A 399 26.20 -16.15 -25.17
CA LEU A 399 26.27 -17.58 -25.46
C LEU A 399 27.27 -17.86 -26.58
N SER A 400 28.14 -18.85 -26.36
CA SER A 400 29.01 -19.41 -27.39
C SER A 400 29.38 -20.86 -27.05
N ILE A 401 28.71 -21.82 -27.68
CA ILE A 401 28.84 -23.25 -27.39
C ILE A 401 28.86 -24.07 -28.69
N THR A 402 29.46 -25.27 -28.65
CA THR A 402 29.31 -26.28 -29.69
C THR A 402 28.41 -27.41 -29.20
N GLY A 403 27.35 -27.71 -29.94
CA GLY A 403 26.37 -28.75 -29.59
C GLY A 403 25.02 -28.16 -29.19
N ALA A 404 24.09 -29.03 -28.79
CA ALA A 404 22.77 -28.61 -28.38
C ALA A 404 22.82 -27.80 -27.07
N TYR A 405 21.99 -26.78 -26.97
CA TYR A 405 21.93 -25.89 -25.80
C TYR A 405 20.51 -25.77 -25.24
N ALA A 406 20.39 -25.79 -23.92
CA ALA A 406 19.18 -25.42 -23.19
C ALA A 406 19.59 -24.83 -21.84
N GLY A 407 19.55 -23.50 -21.72
CA GLY A 407 20.09 -22.80 -20.54
C GLY A 407 19.60 -21.36 -20.45
N THR A 408 20.03 -20.66 -19.41
CA THR A 408 19.77 -19.23 -19.24
C THR A 408 21.08 -18.51 -18.99
N SER A 409 21.54 -17.73 -19.96
CA SER A 409 22.75 -16.94 -19.83
C SER A 409 22.45 -15.49 -19.43
N LEU A 410 23.45 -14.83 -18.86
CA LEU A 410 23.38 -13.43 -18.46
C LEU A 410 23.80 -12.56 -19.65
N LEU A 411 22.98 -11.58 -20.03
CA LEU A 411 23.41 -10.41 -20.80
C LEU A 411 23.79 -9.31 -19.80
N ALA A 412 25.03 -8.83 -19.86
CA ALA A 412 25.52 -7.74 -19.04
C ALA A 412 26.52 -6.88 -19.82
N VAL A 413 26.02 -5.80 -20.40
CA VAL A 413 26.84 -4.81 -21.13
C VAL A 413 27.72 -4.03 -20.13
N ASP A 414 28.98 -3.78 -20.47
CA ASP A 414 29.88 -2.92 -19.67
C ASP A 414 29.23 -1.54 -19.52
N SER A 415 29.26 -0.96 -18.32
CA SER A 415 28.58 0.31 -18.02
C SER A 415 29.10 1.52 -18.80
N ARG A 416 30.23 1.38 -19.51
CA ARG A 416 30.78 2.38 -20.43
C ARG A 416 30.34 2.19 -21.88
N ALA A 417 29.68 1.08 -22.21
CA ALA A 417 29.20 0.76 -23.56
C ALA A 417 27.73 1.14 -23.74
N THR A 418 27.31 1.33 -24.98
CA THR A 418 25.91 1.56 -25.32
C THR A 418 25.09 0.27 -25.13
N PRO A 419 23.86 0.35 -24.57
CA PRO A 419 23.01 -0.82 -24.36
C PRO A 419 22.75 -1.63 -25.64
N ALA A 420 22.53 -2.94 -25.49
CA ALA A 420 22.27 -3.83 -26.61
C ALA A 420 20.93 -3.48 -27.29
N ARG A 421 20.97 -3.25 -28.60
CA ARG A 421 19.80 -2.98 -29.45
C ARG A 421 19.37 -4.25 -30.19
N PHE A 422 20.32 -5.13 -30.50
CA PHE A 422 20.09 -6.35 -31.26
C PHE A 422 20.70 -7.59 -30.59
N LEU A 423 20.14 -8.76 -30.90
CA LEU A 423 20.80 -10.05 -30.68
C LEU A 423 21.14 -10.67 -32.03
N GLN A 424 22.41 -11.02 -32.24
CA GLN A 424 22.89 -11.79 -33.38
C GLN A 424 22.96 -13.26 -32.98
N VAL A 425 22.04 -14.05 -33.53
CA VAL A 425 22.01 -15.51 -33.38
C VAL A 425 22.79 -16.14 -34.52
N THR A 426 23.74 -17.01 -34.19
CA THR A 426 24.45 -17.87 -35.15
C THR A 426 24.13 -19.31 -34.81
N SER A 427 23.48 -20.05 -35.70
CA SER A 427 23.07 -21.45 -35.46
C SER A 427 22.75 -22.15 -36.76
N ALA A 428 23.10 -23.43 -36.88
CA ALA A 428 22.75 -24.23 -38.06
C ALA A 428 21.29 -24.74 -38.06
N GLY A 429 20.57 -24.66 -36.93
CA GLY A 429 19.24 -25.25 -36.78
C GLY A 429 18.20 -24.32 -36.16
N SER A 430 17.13 -24.91 -35.61
CA SER A 430 16.06 -24.16 -34.97
C SER A 430 16.46 -23.67 -33.59
N TRP A 431 15.86 -22.57 -33.16
CA TRP A 431 16.09 -22.01 -31.85
C TRP A 431 14.88 -21.26 -31.31
N THR A 432 14.79 -21.18 -29.99
CA THR A 432 13.89 -20.29 -29.25
C THR A 432 14.69 -19.49 -28.25
N ILE A 433 14.36 -18.21 -28.09
CA ILE A 433 15.03 -17.28 -27.17
C ILE A 433 13.96 -16.48 -26.43
N GLN A 434 14.03 -16.44 -25.11
CA GLN A 434 13.28 -15.54 -24.26
C GLN A 434 14.23 -14.54 -23.62
N VAL A 435 13.93 -13.26 -23.78
CA VAL A 435 14.64 -12.14 -23.17
C VAL A 435 13.77 -11.58 -22.06
N SER A 436 14.23 -11.60 -20.82
CA SER A 436 13.53 -11.02 -19.66
C SER A 436 14.46 -10.16 -18.82
N ASP A 437 13.90 -9.28 -17.99
CA ASP A 437 14.70 -8.57 -16.99
C ASP A 437 15.32 -9.54 -15.96
N LEU A 438 16.22 -9.03 -15.11
CA LEU A 438 16.92 -9.85 -14.12
C LEU A 438 16.04 -10.23 -12.92
N THR A 439 14.89 -9.60 -12.73
CA THR A 439 14.11 -9.69 -11.47
C THR A 439 13.44 -11.04 -11.26
N SER A 440 13.31 -11.84 -12.33
CA SER A 440 12.77 -13.20 -12.28
C SER A 440 13.81 -14.29 -12.01
N ALA A 441 15.10 -13.94 -11.91
CA ALA A 441 16.16 -14.90 -11.62
C ALA A 441 15.99 -15.47 -10.18
N PRO A 442 16.27 -16.77 -9.96
CA PRO A 442 16.24 -17.38 -8.63
C PRO A 442 17.26 -16.74 -7.68
N VAL A 443 16.92 -16.64 -6.40
CA VAL A 443 17.84 -16.13 -5.36
C VAL A 443 18.76 -17.26 -4.89
N LEU A 444 20.08 -17.00 -4.91
CA LEU A 444 21.08 -17.90 -4.33
C LEU A 444 21.13 -17.71 -2.80
N THR A 445 20.57 -18.65 -2.04
CA THR A 445 20.45 -18.55 -0.57
C THR A 445 21.46 -19.39 0.21
N GLY A 446 22.12 -20.36 -0.43
CA GLY A 446 23.08 -21.26 0.23
C GLY A 446 23.91 -22.08 -0.75
N SER A 447 23.24 -22.80 -1.65
CA SER A 447 23.90 -23.56 -2.72
C SER A 447 23.05 -23.63 -3.97
N ALA A 448 23.70 -23.82 -5.11
CA ALA A 448 23.07 -24.09 -6.39
C ALA A 448 23.88 -25.16 -7.15
N SER A 449 23.23 -25.86 -8.07
CA SER A 449 23.88 -26.80 -8.96
C SER A 449 23.12 -26.88 -10.28
N GLY A 450 23.82 -27.18 -11.36
CA GLY A 450 23.24 -27.30 -12.70
C GLY A 450 24.20 -27.97 -13.66
N SER A 451 23.81 -28.05 -14.93
CA SER A 451 24.63 -28.62 -16.01
C SER A 451 24.56 -27.77 -17.29
N ALA A 452 24.14 -26.52 -17.14
CA ALA A 452 24.03 -25.52 -18.19
C ALA A 452 24.18 -24.14 -17.56
N ASP A 453 24.24 -23.09 -18.38
CA ASP A 453 24.26 -21.71 -17.90
C ASP A 453 23.04 -21.40 -17.03
N ALA A 454 23.25 -20.56 -16.03
CA ALA A 454 22.21 -20.09 -15.13
C ALA A 454 22.44 -18.66 -14.67
N VAL A 455 21.36 -17.98 -14.27
CA VAL A 455 21.41 -16.64 -13.67
C VAL A 455 20.82 -16.69 -12.27
N TYR A 456 21.49 -16.09 -11.29
CA TYR A 456 21.02 -16.00 -9.90
C TYR A 456 21.11 -14.57 -9.36
N LEU A 457 20.20 -14.23 -8.45
CA LEU A 457 20.30 -13.02 -7.63
C LEU A 457 21.03 -13.31 -6.32
N TYR A 458 21.87 -12.37 -5.88
CA TYR A 458 22.54 -12.42 -4.59
C TYR A 458 22.33 -11.13 -3.80
N GLY A 459 21.79 -11.26 -2.58
CA GLY A 459 21.48 -10.15 -1.68
C GLY A 459 22.23 -10.23 -0.35
N GLY A 460 23.19 -11.15 -0.22
CA GLY A 460 23.93 -11.35 1.01
C GLY A 460 25.05 -10.33 1.23
N VAL A 461 25.61 -10.33 2.44
CA VAL A 461 26.91 -9.68 2.71
C VAL A 461 28.02 -10.35 1.90
N ALA A 462 29.14 -9.67 1.66
CA ALA A 462 30.30 -10.28 1.01
C ALA A 462 30.68 -11.61 1.67
N ARG A 463 30.91 -12.65 0.86
CA ARG A 463 31.07 -14.02 1.36
C ARG A 463 31.95 -14.88 0.45
N THR A 464 32.69 -15.79 1.09
CA THR A 464 33.38 -16.90 0.42
C THR A 464 32.40 -17.93 -0.13
N VAL A 465 32.52 -18.22 -1.42
CA VAL A 465 31.76 -19.27 -2.11
C VAL A 465 32.74 -20.29 -2.68
N GLU A 466 32.40 -21.55 -2.58
CA GLU A 466 33.06 -22.64 -3.29
C GLU A 466 32.32 -22.90 -4.60
N ALA A 467 33.05 -22.98 -5.70
CA ALA A 467 32.55 -23.42 -6.99
C ALA A 467 33.26 -24.71 -7.40
N SER A 468 32.52 -25.63 -8.01
CA SER A 468 33.08 -26.82 -8.64
C SER A 468 32.44 -27.09 -10.00
N SER A 469 33.21 -27.70 -10.90
CA SER A 469 32.70 -28.28 -12.15
C SER A 469 33.35 -29.63 -12.41
N SER A 470 32.57 -30.56 -12.97
CA SER A 470 32.96 -31.96 -13.13
C SER A 470 33.67 -32.29 -14.44
N GLY A 471 33.69 -31.38 -15.42
CA GLY A 471 34.07 -31.74 -16.78
C GLY A 471 35.21 -30.94 -17.38
N ALA A 472 35.43 -31.16 -18.67
CA ALA A 472 36.58 -30.65 -19.43
C ALA A 472 36.23 -29.44 -20.30
N SER A 473 35.11 -28.78 -20.03
CA SER A 473 34.69 -27.55 -20.73
C SER A 473 35.04 -26.30 -19.92
N PHE A 474 34.79 -25.12 -20.48
CA PHE A 474 34.92 -23.88 -19.73
C PHE A 474 33.87 -23.80 -18.62
N PHE A 475 34.30 -23.36 -17.44
CA PHE A 475 33.42 -22.94 -16.36
C PHE A 475 33.78 -21.53 -15.91
N GLY A 476 32.77 -20.67 -15.84
CA GLY A 476 32.93 -19.31 -15.32
C GLY A 476 31.73 -18.87 -14.51
N VAL A 477 31.97 -17.98 -13.56
CA VAL A 477 30.90 -17.22 -12.91
C VAL A 477 31.25 -15.75 -13.05
N ARG A 478 30.36 -15.01 -13.69
CA ARG A 478 30.41 -13.56 -13.82
C ARG A 478 29.48 -12.93 -12.79
N GLU A 479 29.99 -12.05 -11.95
CA GLU A 479 29.20 -11.26 -11.00
C GLU A 479 29.09 -9.81 -11.48
N VAL A 480 27.87 -9.29 -11.54
CA VAL A 480 27.55 -7.89 -11.79
C VAL A 480 27.03 -7.28 -10.50
N ALA A 481 27.67 -6.22 -9.99
CA ALA A 481 27.29 -5.60 -8.73
C ALA A 481 27.36 -4.07 -8.75
N GLY A 482 26.52 -3.46 -7.91
CA GLY A 482 26.50 -2.03 -7.63
C GLY A 482 25.82 -1.18 -8.72
N PRO A 483 25.61 0.12 -8.44
CA PRO A 483 24.84 1.03 -9.30
C PRO A 483 25.51 1.30 -10.67
N TYR A 484 26.81 1.00 -10.79
CA TYR A 484 27.57 1.12 -12.04
C TYR A 484 27.80 -0.24 -12.72
N ALA A 485 27.08 -1.29 -12.29
CA ALA A 485 27.15 -2.64 -12.85
C ALA A 485 28.59 -3.16 -13.04
N THR A 486 29.42 -2.94 -12.02
CA THR A 486 30.83 -3.38 -12.06
C THR A 486 30.90 -4.90 -12.17
N GLN A 487 31.66 -5.39 -13.15
CA GLN A 487 31.75 -6.82 -13.42
C GLN A 487 32.99 -7.41 -12.75
N ALA A 488 32.84 -8.63 -12.22
CA ALA A 488 33.91 -9.42 -11.65
C ALA A 488 33.77 -10.88 -12.10
N TRP A 489 34.89 -11.60 -12.14
CA TRP A 489 34.94 -13.02 -12.46
C TRP A 489 35.48 -13.80 -11.26
N PRO A 490 34.67 -14.02 -10.21
CA PRO A 490 35.10 -14.73 -9.01
C PRO A 490 35.61 -16.15 -9.32
N PHE A 491 35.12 -16.75 -10.41
CA PHE A 491 35.55 -18.06 -10.88
C PHE A 491 35.72 -18.03 -12.39
N SER A 492 36.87 -18.53 -12.86
CA SER A 492 37.13 -18.78 -14.27
C SER A 492 38.16 -19.90 -14.35
N ALA A 493 37.74 -21.05 -14.86
CA ALA A 493 38.60 -22.20 -15.09
C ALA A 493 38.28 -22.78 -16.47
N CYS A 494 39.31 -23.19 -17.18
CA CYS A 494 39.12 -23.91 -18.44
C CYS A 494 39.61 -25.33 -18.26
N CYS A 495 38.69 -26.21 -18.62
CA CYS A 495 38.96 -27.40 -19.39
C CYS A 495 39.55 -28.60 -18.63
N GLU A 496 39.43 -28.57 -17.30
CA GLU A 496 39.62 -29.72 -16.42
C GLU A 496 38.65 -29.60 -15.22
N PRO A 497 38.30 -30.71 -14.56
CA PRO A 497 37.52 -30.66 -13.33
C PRO A 497 38.21 -29.76 -12.31
N PHE A 498 37.47 -28.81 -11.75
CA PHE A 498 38.05 -27.84 -10.83
C PHE A 498 37.16 -27.68 -9.60
N THR A 499 37.78 -27.33 -8.48
CA THR A 499 37.08 -26.89 -7.27
C THR A 499 37.92 -25.79 -6.64
N SER A 500 37.33 -24.61 -6.44
CA SER A 500 38.03 -23.46 -5.88
C SER A 500 37.09 -22.60 -5.04
N SER A 501 37.66 -21.78 -4.17
CA SER A 501 36.93 -20.78 -3.39
C SER A 501 37.22 -19.38 -3.91
N GLY A 502 36.18 -18.54 -3.97
CA GLY A 502 36.23 -17.16 -4.43
C GLY A 502 35.34 -16.27 -3.55
N GLN A 503 35.44 -14.95 -3.73
CA GLN A 503 34.62 -13.99 -2.99
C GLN A 503 33.48 -13.47 -3.85
N LEU A 504 32.26 -13.54 -3.34
CA LEU A 504 31.15 -12.72 -3.84
C LEU A 504 31.11 -11.39 -3.09
N ARG A 505 30.71 -10.33 -3.80
CA ARG A 505 30.55 -8.99 -3.21
C ARG A 505 29.22 -8.90 -2.48
N ALA A 506 29.09 -7.88 -1.62
CA ALA A 506 27.81 -7.59 -1.00
C ALA A 506 26.77 -7.23 -2.08
N GLY A 507 25.56 -7.79 -1.95
CA GLY A 507 24.46 -7.52 -2.86
C GLY A 507 23.88 -6.10 -2.76
N PRO A 508 22.93 -5.74 -3.64
CA PRO A 508 22.36 -6.58 -4.69
C PRO A 508 23.34 -6.82 -5.85
N SER A 509 23.60 -8.10 -6.16
CA SER A 509 24.40 -8.53 -7.31
C SER A 509 23.70 -9.64 -8.09
N VAL A 510 24.09 -9.81 -9.35
CA VAL A 510 23.59 -10.85 -10.25
C VAL A 510 24.75 -11.71 -10.69
N LEU A 511 24.57 -13.03 -10.62
CA LEU A 511 25.56 -14.04 -10.98
C LEU A 511 25.12 -14.70 -12.28
N GLY A 512 25.97 -14.67 -13.32
CA GLY A 512 25.86 -15.48 -14.52
C GLY A 512 26.84 -16.65 -14.45
N VAL A 513 26.33 -17.86 -14.34
CA VAL A 513 27.11 -19.10 -14.45
C VAL A 513 27.18 -19.48 -15.92
N MET A 514 28.39 -19.71 -16.42
CA MET A 514 28.68 -20.22 -17.76
C MET A 514 29.27 -21.62 -17.61
N ALA A 515 28.58 -22.63 -18.11
CA ALA A 515 29.00 -24.01 -17.97
C ALA A 515 28.29 -24.94 -18.96
N GLU A 516 29.05 -25.90 -19.50
CA GLU A 516 28.51 -27.01 -20.30
C GLU A 516 28.42 -28.30 -19.48
N ASP A 517 29.26 -28.42 -18.45
CA ASP A 517 29.35 -29.57 -17.57
C ASP A 517 28.59 -29.35 -16.26
N SER A 518 28.40 -30.43 -15.48
CA SER A 518 27.79 -30.31 -14.15
C SER A 518 28.63 -29.42 -13.24
N TRP A 519 27.96 -28.52 -12.51
CA TRP A 519 28.60 -27.57 -11.62
C TRP A 519 27.85 -27.41 -10.31
N THR A 520 28.55 -26.94 -9.28
CA THR A 520 27.96 -26.53 -8.00
C THR A 520 28.52 -25.20 -7.52
N LEU A 521 27.70 -24.43 -6.81
CA LEU A 521 28.08 -23.26 -6.02
C LEU A 521 27.61 -23.49 -4.59
N ARG A 522 28.47 -23.25 -3.60
CA ARG A 522 28.13 -23.46 -2.19
C ARG A 522 28.76 -22.38 -1.30
N PHE A 523 27.94 -21.74 -0.47
CA PHE A 523 28.43 -20.81 0.54
C PHE A 523 29.25 -21.57 1.59
N ARG A 524 30.41 -21.01 1.96
CA ARG A 524 31.21 -21.51 3.07
C ARG A 524 30.89 -20.83 4.38
#